data_AF-A0A7S1WTN8-F1
#
_entry.id   AF-A0A7S1WTN8-F1
#
_cell.length_a   1.000
_cell.length_b   1.000
_cell.length_c   1.000
_cell.angle_alpha   90.00
_cell.angle_beta   90.00
_cell.angle_gamma   90.00
#
_symmetry.space_group_name_H-M   'P 1'
#
loop_
_entity.id
_entity.type
_entity.pdbx_description
1 polymer ?
#
loop_
_entity_poly.entity_id
_entity_poly.type
_entity_poly.pdbx_seq_one_letter_code
_entity_poly.pdbx_strand_id
1 'polypeptide(L)'
;TSAPSESQIVDECVRLTEGLRVGGEQRDAALRALHGSVQRLAFDPHGSRVVQLAMETASRAEARQLALELRGRIREAVVSPHANHVVQKVIAIMPVVLVQFIE
;
A
#
# COMPACT_ATOMS: atom_id res chain seq x y z
N THR A 1 -20.55 0.14 -10.59
CA THR A 1 -20.31 0.73 -9.25
C THR A 1 -19.71 2.09 -9.44
N SER A 2 -20.27 3.14 -8.84
CA SER A 2 -19.74 4.50 -8.94
C SER A 2 -18.40 4.60 -8.21
N ALA A 3 -17.45 5.35 -8.76
CA ALA A 3 -16.17 5.60 -8.07
C ALA A 3 -16.42 6.35 -6.74
N PRO A 4 -15.64 6.08 -5.68
CA PRO A 4 -15.75 6.80 -4.42
C PRO A 4 -15.43 8.28 -4.61
N SER A 5 -16.09 9.15 -3.83
CA SER A 5 -15.78 10.58 -3.80
C SER A 5 -14.45 10.83 -3.07
N GLU A 6 -13.86 12.01 -3.31
CA GLU A 6 -12.61 12.42 -2.67
C GLU A 6 -12.69 12.37 -1.13
N SER A 7 -13.79 12.87 -0.56
CA SER A 7 -14.03 12.80 0.90
C SER A 7 -14.02 11.36 1.41
N GLN A 8 -14.61 10.42 0.67
CA GLN A 8 -14.66 9.01 1.06
C GLN A 8 -13.25 8.39 1.06
N ILE A 9 -12.39 8.77 0.11
CA ILE A 9 -11.00 8.32 0.04
C ILE A 9 -10.20 8.86 1.23
N VAL A 10 -10.36 10.15 1.54
CA VAL A 10 -9.66 10.76 2.68
C VAL A 10 -10.08 10.10 3.99
N ASP A 11 -11.38 9.89 4.21
CA ASP A 11 -11.88 9.24 5.43
C ASP A 11 -11.39 7.79 5.54
N GLU A 12 -11.34 7.06 4.42
CA GLU A 12 -10.73 5.73 4.35
C GLU A 12 -9.26 5.78 4.76
N CYS A 13 -8.48 6.72 4.20
CA CYS A 13 -7.06 6.86 4.48
C CYS A 13 -6.79 7.21 5.94
N VAL A 14 -7.60 8.08 6.55
CA VAL A 14 -7.48 8.44 7.97
C VAL A 14 -7.69 7.21 8.84
N ARG A 15 -8.80 6.47 8.64
CA ARG A 15 -9.10 5.27 9.43
C ARG A 15 -8.00 4.21 9.32
N LEU A 16 -7.50 3.95 8.10
CA LEU A 16 -6.42 2.99 7.88
C LEU A 16 -5.12 3.43 8.58
N THR A 17 -4.77 4.71 8.48
CA THR A 17 -3.56 5.26 9.11
C THR A 17 -3.61 5.14 10.63
N GLU A 18 -4.76 5.45 11.24
CA GLU A 18 -4.95 5.30 12.68
C GLU A 18 -4.80 3.86 13.13
N GLY A 19 -5.47 2.92 12.45
CA GLY A 19 -5.36 1.50 12.76
C GLY A 19 -3.92 0.97 12.68
N LEU A 20 -3.17 1.37 11.64
CA LEU A 20 -1.76 0.98 11.48
C LEU A 20 -0.85 1.54 12.57
N ARG A 21 -1.15 2.72 13.13
CA ARG A 21 -0.33 3.36 14.19
C ARG A 21 -0.59 2.79 15.58
N VAL A 22 -1.82 2.35 15.86
CA VAL A 22 -2.19 1.82 17.19
C VAL A 22 -1.48 0.49 17.46
N GLY A 23 -1.30 -0.36 16.45
CA GLY A 23 -0.72 -1.69 16.62
C GLY A 23 -1.78 -2.75 16.95
N GLY A 24 -1.32 -3.96 17.32
CA GLY A 24 -2.19 -5.06 17.76
C GLY A 24 -3.28 -5.44 16.75
N GLU A 25 -4.48 -5.74 17.26
CA GLU A 25 -5.62 -6.16 16.43
C GLU A 25 -6.07 -5.08 15.43
N GLN A 26 -5.90 -3.80 15.77
CA GLN A 26 -6.26 -2.68 14.91
C GLN A 26 -5.32 -2.59 13.70
N ARG A 27 -4.01 -2.84 13.89
CA ARG A 27 -3.06 -2.97 12.78
C ARG A 27 -3.47 -4.09 11.85
N ASP A 28 -3.80 -5.26 12.41
CA ASP A 28 -4.16 -6.43 11.62
C ASP A 28 -5.47 -6.20 10.84
N ALA A 29 -6.44 -5.51 11.46
CA ALA A 29 -7.68 -5.11 10.80
C ALA A 29 -7.41 -4.11 9.66
N ALA A 30 -6.52 -3.14 9.86
CA ALA A 30 -6.15 -2.17 8.83
C ALA A 30 -5.41 -2.83 7.66
N LEU A 31 -4.47 -3.75 7.93
CA LEU A 31 -3.78 -4.52 6.89
C LEU A 31 -4.76 -5.40 6.09
N ARG A 32 -5.73 -6.03 6.75
CA ARG A 32 -6.81 -6.77 6.07
C ARG A 32 -7.69 -5.85 5.22
N ALA A 33 -8.03 -4.67 5.71
CA ALA A 33 -8.85 -3.70 4.97
C ALA A 33 -8.13 -3.09 3.76
N LEU A 34 -6.79 -3.05 3.78
CA LEU A 34 -5.98 -2.59 2.66
C LEU A 34 -5.97 -3.56 1.47
N HIS A 35 -6.19 -4.86 1.71
CA HIS A 35 -6.20 -5.85 0.65
C HIS A 35 -7.26 -5.55 -0.42
N GLY A 36 -6.86 -5.64 -1.68
CA GLY A 36 -7.68 -5.31 -2.84
C GLY A 36 -7.74 -3.82 -3.17
N SER A 37 -7.17 -2.95 -2.32
CA SER A 37 -7.12 -1.51 -2.51
C SER A 37 -5.70 -0.97 -2.73
N VAL A 38 -4.65 -1.77 -2.60
CA VAL A 38 -3.25 -1.29 -2.63
C VAL A 38 -2.93 -0.65 -3.96
N GLN A 39 -3.32 -1.28 -5.06
CA GLN A 39 -3.08 -0.73 -6.39
C GLN A 39 -3.74 0.64 -6.58
N ARG A 40 -4.99 0.82 -6.12
CA ARG A 40 -5.68 2.12 -6.21
C ARG A 40 -5.00 3.17 -5.32
N LEU A 41 -4.75 2.81 -4.06
CA LEU A 41 -4.22 3.72 -3.06
C LEU A 41 -2.77 4.13 -3.35
N ALA A 42 -1.94 3.25 -3.91
CA ALA A 42 -0.55 3.57 -4.24
C ALA A 42 -0.42 4.75 -5.22
N PHE A 43 -1.39 4.92 -6.12
CA PHE A 43 -1.40 6.00 -7.12
C PHE A 43 -2.12 7.26 -6.63
N ASP A 44 -2.69 7.24 -5.42
CA ASP A 44 -3.41 8.35 -4.81
C ASP A 44 -2.49 9.20 -3.89
N PRO A 45 -2.61 10.53 -3.88
CA PRO A 45 -1.78 11.40 -3.04
C PRO A 45 -1.92 11.13 -1.53
N HIS A 46 -3.10 10.71 -1.05
CA HIS A 46 -3.32 10.34 0.35
C HIS A 46 -3.03 8.85 0.56
N GLY A 47 -3.56 8.00 -0.32
CA GLY A 47 -3.43 6.55 -0.25
C GLY A 47 -1.98 6.06 -0.28
N SER A 48 -1.11 6.72 -1.03
CA SER A 48 0.30 6.30 -1.15
C SER A 48 1.04 6.37 0.18
N ARG A 49 0.63 7.29 1.08
CA ARG A 49 1.18 7.39 2.44
C ARG A 49 0.69 6.26 3.32
N VAL A 50 -0.57 5.86 3.17
CA VAL A 50 -1.15 4.70 3.88
C VAL A 50 -0.43 3.43 3.48
N VAL A 51 -0.23 3.21 2.17
CA VAL A 51 0.45 2.01 1.67
C VAL A 51 1.91 1.98 2.14
N GLN A 52 2.62 3.11 2.13
CA GLN A 52 3.99 3.17 2.68
C GLN A 52 4.03 2.79 4.17
N LEU A 53 3.12 3.33 4.99
CA LEU A 53 3.04 2.98 6.41
C LEU A 53 2.69 1.50 6.62
N ALA A 54 1.80 0.95 5.80
CA ALA A 54 1.48 -0.47 5.83
C ALA A 54 2.71 -1.32 5.55
N MET A 55 3.52 -0.96 4.55
CA MET A 55 4.77 -1.66 4.24
C MET A 55 5.78 -1.60 5.40
N GLU A 56 5.82 -0.51 6.16
CA GLU A 56 6.72 -0.34 7.31
C GLU A 56 6.28 -1.14 8.55
N THR A 57 4.98 -1.34 8.71
CA THR A 57 4.38 -1.97 9.91
C THR A 57 4.04 -3.46 9.69
N ALA A 58 3.94 -3.89 8.44
CA ALA A 58 3.69 -5.26 8.06
C ALA A 58 4.92 -6.15 8.28
N SER A 59 4.68 -7.41 8.62
CA SER A 59 5.69 -8.47 8.47
C SER A 59 6.07 -8.62 7.00
N ARG A 60 7.23 -9.23 6.72
CA ARG A 60 7.68 -9.46 5.34
C ARG A 60 6.67 -10.24 4.50
N ALA A 61 5.96 -11.20 5.10
CA ALA A 61 4.94 -11.98 4.41
C ALA A 61 3.73 -11.12 4.04
N GLU A 62 3.24 -10.29 4.97
CA GLU A 62 2.13 -9.35 4.74
C GLU A 62 2.51 -8.28 3.70
N ALA A 63 3.68 -7.66 3.84
CA ALA A 63 4.19 -6.67 2.89
C ALA A 63 4.28 -7.24 1.47
N ARG A 64 4.75 -8.49 1.33
CA ARG A 64 4.79 -9.18 0.03
C ARG A 64 3.39 -9.36 -0.55
N GLN A 65 2.41 -9.80 0.25
CA GLN A 65 1.04 -9.99 -0.24
C GLN A 65 0.42 -8.68 -0.73
N LEU A 66 0.60 -7.60 0.02
CA LEU A 66 0.15 -6.27 -0.39
C LEU A 66 0.87 -5.79 -1.66
N ALA A 67 2.19 -5.97 -1.75
CA ALA A 67 2.98 -5.51 -2.89
C ALA A 67 2.67 -6.25 -4.20
N LEU A 68 2.20 -7.50 -4.11
CA LEU A 68 1.78 -8.29 -5.29
C LEU A 68 0.60 -7.65 -6.04
N GLU A 69 -0.19 -6.80 -5.40
CA GLU A 69 -1.27 -6.05 -6.07
C GLU A 69 -0.75 -5.02 -7.09
N LEU A 70 0.54 -4.64 -7.02
CA LEU A 70 1.19 -3.76 -8.00
C LEU A 70 1.74 -4.53 -9.21
N ARG A 71 1.68 -5.86 -9.21
CA ARG A 71 2.17 -6.69 -10.31
C ARG A 71 1.49 -6.31 -11.63
N GLY A 72 2.28 -6.13 -12.68
CA GLY A 72 1.79 -5.69 -14.00
C GLY A 72 1.61 -4.18 -14.14
N ARG A 73 1.78 -3.41 -13.06
CA ARG A 73 1.74 -1.93 -13.07
C ARG A 73 3.04 -1.26 -12.64
N ILE A 74 4.11 -2.02 -12.47
CA ILE A 74 5.38 -1.50 -11.97
C ILE A 74 5.91 -0.36 -12.83
N ARG A 75 5.88 -0.49 -14.16
CA ARG A 75 6.31 0.57 -15.08
C ARG A 75 5.52 1.87 -14.93
N GLU A 76 4.22 1.76 -14.67
CA GLU A 76 3.36 2.91 -14.38
C GLU A 76 3.69 3.50 -12.99
N ALA A 77 3.92 2.63 -12.01
CA ALA A 77 4.20 3.02 -10.64
C ALA A 77 5.53 3.77 -10.50
N VAL A 78 6.58 3.37 -11.21
CA VAL A 78 7.91 4.01 -11.11
C VAL A 78 7.95 5.44 -11.64
N VAL A 79 7.05 5.81 -12.56
CA VAL A 79 6.95 7.18 -13.10
C VAL A 79 5.86 8.02 -12.41
N SER A 80 5.02 7.41 -11.58
CA SER A 80 3.99 8.11 -10.81
C SER A 80 4.62 8.97 -9.72
N PRO A 81 4.16 10.21 -9.46
CA PRO A 81 4.64 11.03 -8.34
C PRO A 81 4.30 10.45 -6.96
N HIS A 82 3.44 9.43 -6.89
CA HIS A 82 2.98 8.84 -5.63
C HIS A 82 3.41 7.37 -5.50
N ALA A 83 3.14 6.55 -6.51
CA ALA A 83 3.40 5.12 -6.45
C ALA A 83 4.90 4.78 -6.48
N ASN A 84 5.76 5.67 -6.99
CA ASN A 84 7.21 5.45 -7.02
C ASN A 84 7.76 5.24 -5.60
N HIS A 85 7.23 5.95 -4.62
CA HIS A 85 7.65 5.84 -3.22
C HIS A 85 7.27 4.50 -2.61
N VAL A 86 6.11 3.95 -3.00
CA VAL A 86 5.69 2.60 -2.60
C VAL A 86 6.65 1.56 -3.19
N VAL A 87 6.98 1.65 -4.48
CA VAL A 87 7.92 0.73 -5.13
C VAL A 87 9.30 0.78 -4.48
N GLN A 88 9.81 1.98 -4.20
CA GLN A 88 11.10 2.14 -3.49
C GLN A 88 11.04 1.52 -2.09
N LYS A 89 9.93 1.68 -1.35
CA LYS A 89 9.75 1.08 -0.03
C LYS A 89 9.78 -0.44 -0.10
N VAL A 90 9.04 -1.01 -1.05
CA VAL A 90 8.96 -2.45 -1.34
C VAL A 90 10.36 -3.01 -1.63
N ILE A 91 11.16 -2.33 -2.45
CA ILE A 91 12.56 -2.71 -2.75
C ILE A 91 13.44 -2.61 -1.49
N ALA A 92 13.26 -1.58 -0.66
CA ALA A 92 14.10 -1.35 0.51
C ALA A 92 13.90 -2.38 1.64
N ILE A 93 12.68 -2.92 1.78
CA ILE A 93 12.34 -3.82 2.92
C ILE A 93 12.32 -5.30 2.55
N MET A 94 12.34 -5.65 1.27
CA MET A 94 12.25 -7.03 0.81
C MET A 94 13.55 -7.53 0.16
N PRO A 95 13.96 -8.78 0.42
CA PRO A 95 15.01 -9.43 -0.36
C PRO A 95 14.65 -9.48 -1.84
N VAL A 96 15.66 -9.36 -2.72
CA VAL A 96 15.50 -9.37 -4.19
C VAL A 96 14.64 -10.54 -4.69
N VAL A 97 14.76 -11.72 -4.06
CA VAL A 97 13.97 -12.91 -4.41
C VAL A 97 12.46 -12.75 -4.22
N LEU A 98 12.01 -11.84 -3.34
CA LEU A 98 10.59 -11.59 -3.08
C LEU A 98 10.00 -10.49 -3.96
N VAL A 99 10.85 -9.73 -4.67
CA VAL A 99 10.46 -8.60 -5.54
C VAL A 99 10.70 -8.87 -7.02
N GLN A 100 10.84 -10.14 -7.43
CA GLN A 100 11.05 -10.55 -8.83
C GLN A 100 9.93 -10.10 -9.79
N PHE A 101 8.78 -9.65 -9.29
CA PHE A 101 7.70 -9.11 -10.13
C PHE A 101 7.92 -7.64 -10.52
N ILE A 102 8.97 -7.00 -9.99
CA ILE A 102 9.39 -5.63 -10.29
C ILE A 102 10.45 -5.70 -11.41
N GLU A 103 9.97 -5.91 -12.64
CA GLU A 103 10.76 -5.92 -13.89
C GLU A 103 10.15 -4.97 -14.94
#